data_AF-A0A1Z1WRW6-F1
#
_entry.id   AF-A0A1Z1WRW6-F1
#
_cell.length_a   1.000
_cell.length_b   1.000
_cell.length_c   1.000
_cell.angle_alpha   90.00
_cell.angle_beta   90.00
_cell.angle_gamma   90.00
#
_symmetry.space_group_name_H-M   'P 1'
#
loop_
_entity.id
_entity.type
_entity.pdbx_description
1 polymer ?
#
loop_
_entity_poly.entity_id
_entity_poly.type
_entity_poly.pdbx_seq_one_letter_code
_entity_poly.pdbx_strand_id
1 'polypeptide(L)'
;MFGGEALELGRLADWYDRHAEDAPTLVNMYGITETTVHVTHFPLDRATAAAATSSTIGVNIPDLRVYVLDDRLQPVPPGVTGEMYVAGEGVALGYLGRPDLTATRFVADPYAHLFGARGSRMYRSGDLARRRADGTLEYFGRADHQVKIRGFRIELGEIEAALAAHPDVADAAVVVREDTPGDKRLVGYAVPAPGASGTTVELREHCARHLPVHMVPAAVVLLDRLPLTGNGKLDRKALPAPGAPAAAGGGRAPRTPREEQLCVIFADVLGLERVGAEDNFFDLGGHSLLAVRLAARVQAAFGTDVSIGTVFQSPTVAALDAVLDADREDDPLDVLLPLRPAGTAPRCTACTPRAGSAGATRASSGTCRRTCPSTASRPRASAPRRPPNRCPPPWRNSPRTTRRASARSSPTAPTGSSAGPPAASSRTRSRPTSRPRARRCSSSRSSMPTRPRASATCPSPTTPKPSNRS
;
A
#
# COMPACT_ATOMS: atom_id res chain seq x y z
N MET A 1 -0.63 9.19 -9.40
CA MET A 1 -0.34 9.62 -8.02
C MET A 1 0.06 8.39 -7.23
N PHE A 2 1.08 8.51 -6.39
CA PHE A 2 1.54 7.47 -5.46
C PHE A 2 1.30 7.93 -4.04
N GLY A 3 1.04 7.00 -3.13
CA GLY A 3 0.84 7.30 -1.72
C GLY A 3 0.59 6.02 -0.94
N GLY A 4 0.46 6.13 0.37
CA GLY A 4 0.24 4.99 1.26
C GLY A 4 1.52 4.39 1.82
N GLU A 5 2.61 4.29 1.04
CA GLU A 5 3.92 3.77 1.48
C GLU A 5 5.09 4.67 1.07
N ALA A 6 6.28 4.42 1.65
CA ALA A 6 7.50 5.08 1.24
C ALA A 6 7.85 4.66 -0.21
N LEU A 7 7.90 5.64 -1.11
CA LEU A 7 8.17 5.39 -2.53
C LEU A 7 9.68 5.20 -2.79
N GLU A 8 10.05 4.07 -3.38
CA GLU A 8 11.39 3.84 -3.91
C GLU A 8 11.53 4.49 -5.29
N LEU A 9 12.08 5.70 -5.33
CA LEU A 9 12.16 6.54 -6.53
C LEU A 9 12.88 5.86 -7.71
N GLY A 10 13.88 5.02 -7.44
CA GLY A 10 14.61 4.28 -8.47
C GLY A 10 13.74 3.34 -9.31
N ARG A 11 12.62 2.83 -8.76
CA ARG A 11 11.67 1.99 -9.52
C ARG A 11 10.93 2.74 -10.63
N LEU A 12 11.02 4.07 -10.65
CA LEU A 12 10.35 4.89 -11.64
C LEU A 12 11.20 5.14 -12.89
N ALA A 13 12.49 4.77 -12.89
CA ALA A 13 13.39 4.98 -14.03
C ALA A 13 12.80 4.38 -15.33
N ASP A 14 12.36 3.12 -15.29
CA ASP A 14 11.73 2.43 -16.41
C ASP A 14 10.44 3.10 -16.92
N TRP A 15 9.74 3.83 -16.05
CA TRP A 15 8.57 4.60 -16.46
C TRP A 15 9.02 5.82 -17.26
N TYR A 16 9.99 6.58 -16.76
CA TYR A 16 10.52 7.75 -17.46
C TYR A 16 11.26 7.38 -18.75
N ASP A 17 11.86 6.19 -18.85
CA ASP A 17 12.51 5.75 -20.09
C ASP A 17 11.52 5.40 -21.20
N ARG A 18 10.31 4.95 -20.84
CA ARG A 18 9.26 4.58 -21.81
C ARG A 18 8.32 5.72 -22.19
N HIS A 19 8.36 6.84 -21.47
CA HIS A 19 7.43 7.95 -21.65
C HIS A 19 8.19 9.25 -21.93
N ALA A 20 7.69 10.03 -22.88
CA ALA A 20 8.24 11.34 -23.20
C ALA A 20 7.88 12.39 -22.12
N GLU A 21 8.54 13.55 -22.16
CA GLU A 21 8.39 14.62 -21.16
C GLU A 21 6.99 15.28 -21.17
N ASP A 22 6.16 15.01 -22.19
CA ASP A 22 4.76 15.44 -22.27
C ASP A 22 3.77 14.45 -21.61
N ALA A 23 4.27 13.36 -21.03
CA ALA A 23 3.48 12.40 -20.28
C ALA A 23 2.90 12.99 -18.97
N PRO A 24 1.85 12.38 -18.41
CA PRO A 24 1.26 12.83 -17.14
C PRO A 24 2.30 12.89 -16.02
N THR A 25 2.28 13.98 -15.25
CA THR A 25 3.18 14.15 -14.10
C THR A 25 2.90 13.10 -13.03
N LEU A 26 3.93 12.35 -12.67
CA LEU A 26 3.92 11.49 -11.50
C LEU A 26 4.03 12.36 -10.24
N VAL A 27 3.22 12.06 -9.23
CA VAL A 27 3.20 12.83 -7.97
C VAL A 27 3.24 11.84 -6.82
N ASN A 28 4.22 11.99 -5.93
CA ASN A 28 4.24 11.31 -4.64
C ASN A 28 3.43 12.15 -3.64
N MET A 29 2.50 11.53 -2.93
CA MET A 29 1.65 12.20 -1.95
C MET A 29 1.70 11.43 -0.64
N TYR A 30 1.83 12.17 0.45
CA TYR A 30 1.73 11.62 1.80
C TYR A 30 0.47 12.14 2.45
N GLY A 31 -0.18 11.27 3.21
CA GLY A 31 -1.26 11.63 4.11
C GLY A 31 -1.75 10.41 4.88
N ILE A 32 -2.60 10.69 5.84
CA ILE A 32 -3.20 9.71 6.73
C ILE A 32 -4.71 9.96 6.79
N THR A 33 -5.46 8.94 7.18
CA THR A 33 -6.94 8.99 7.19
C THR A 33 -7.45 10.17 8.03
N GLU A 34 -6.79 10.43 9.15
CA GLU A 34 -7.15 11.47 10.12
C GLU A 34 -6.91 12.90 9.62
N THR A 35 -6.25 13.05 8.47
CA THR A 35 -5.97 14.33 7.82
C THR A 35 -6.59 14.43 6.42
N THR A 36 -7.60 13.60 6.14
CA THR A 36 -8.36 13.60 4.88
C THR A 36 -7.50 13.32 3.65
N VAL A 37 -7.11 12.05 3.48
CA VAL A 37 -6.45 11.50 2.29
C VAL A 37 -4.98 11.94 2.14
N HIS A 38 -4.72 13.22 1.85
CA HIS A 38 -3.39 13.72 1.53
C HIS A 38 -3.09 15.04 2.25
N VAL A 39 -1.82 15.18 2.65
CA VAL A 39 -1.28 16.31 3.41
C VAL A 39 -0.19 17.02 2.64
N THR A 40 0.66 16.25 1.97
CA THR A 40 1.77 16.79 1.18
C THR A 40 1.76 16.21 -0.22
N HIS A 41 2.41 16.93 -1.13
CA HIS A 41 2.58 16.50 -2.51
C HIS A 41 3.98 16.84 -2.99
N PHE A 42 4.50 15.97 -3.85
CA PHE A 42 5.81 16.09 -4.48
C PHE A 42 5.74 15.63 -5.93
N PRO A 43 5.66 16.57 -6.89
CA PRO A 43 5.80 16.26 -8.31
C PRO A 43 7.16 15.63 -8.57
N LEU A 44 7.18 14.55 -9.34
CA LEU A 44 8.37 13.77 -9.66
C LEU A 44 8.79 14.06 -11.09
N ASP A 45 10.10 14.18 -11.29
CA ASP A 45 10.72 14.25 -12.60
C ASP A 45 11.82 13.18 -12.77
N ARG A 46 12.36 13.08 -13.98
CA ARG A 46 13.40 12.12 -14.34
C ARG A 46 14.65 12.29 -13.45
N ALA A 47 15.03 13.53 -13.13
CA ALA A 47 16.19 13.82 -12.30
C ALA A 47 16.00 13.32 -10.86
N THR A 48 14.82 13.53 -10.30
CA THR A 48 14.41 13.09 -8.97
C THR A 48 14.38 11.57 -8.86
N ALA A 49 13.85 10.89 -9.89
CA ALA A 49 13.86 9.43 -9.97
C ALA A 49 15.29 8.86 -10.00
N ALA A 50 16.17 9.48 -10.80
CA ALA A 50 17.56 9.07 -10.93
C ALA A 50 18.41 9.34 -9.67
N ALA A 51 18.07 10.38 -8.90
CA ALA A 51 18.82 10.77 -7.71
C ALA A 51 18.63 9.82 -6.51
N ALA A 52 17.63 8.90 -6.56
CA ALA A 52 17.33 7.91 -5.52
C ALA A 52 17.36 8.47 -4.09
N THR A 53 16.83 9.69 -3.90
CA THR A 53 16.86 10.36 -2.61
C THR A 53 15.89 9.72 -1.62
N SER A 54 16.17 9.90 -0.32
CA SER A 54 15.28 9.55 0.81
C SER A 54 13.82 9.85 0.50
N SER A 55 12.88 9.11 1.13
CA SER A 55 11.43 9.20 0.90
C SER A 55 10.89 10.63 1.02
N THR A 56 10.96 11.38 -0.08
CA THR A 56 10.62 12.80 -0.12
C THR A 56 9.13 12.91 -0.36
N ILE A 57 8.46 13.58 0.57
CA ILE A 57 7.01 13.75 0.55
C ILE A 57 6.61 15.18 0.15
N GLY A 58 7.60 16.04 -0.11
CA GLY A 58 7.41 17.36 -0.72
C GLY A 58 6.93 18.42 0.25
N VAL A 59 5.94 19.20 -0.15
CA VAL A 59 5.42 20.33 0.64
C VAL A 59 3.95 20.14 0.97
N ASN A 60 3.48 20.80 2.02
CA ASN A 60 2.07 20.75 2.41
C ASN A 60 1.15 21.29 1.31
N ILE A 61 -0.05 20.73 1.24
CA ILE A 61 -1.17 21.28 0.47
C ILE A 61 -1.54 22.65 1.08
N PRO A 62 -1.95 23.66 0.29
CA PRO A 62 -2.10 25.04 0.77
C PRO A 62 -2.96 25.25 2.02
N ASP A 63 -4.07 24.52 2.15
CA ASP A 63 -5.02 24.69 3.27
C ASP A 63 -4.63 23.87 4.52
N LEU A 64 -3.50 23.17 4.45
CA LEU A 64 -2.92 22.38 5.53
C LEU A 64 -1.60 22.98 5.98
N ARG A 65 -1.31 22.78 7.25
CA ARG A 65 -0.05 23.15 7.89
C ARG A 65 0.62 21.88 8.40
N VAL A 66 1.93 21.78 8.17
CA VAL A 66 2.72 20.64 8.64
C VAL A 66 3.85 21.16 9.52
N TYR A 67 3.83 20.76 10.78
CA TYR A 67 4.89 21.03 11.73
C TYR A 67 5.76 19.79 11.91
N VAL A 68 7.07 20.01 12.11
CA VAL A 68 7.99 18.98 12.57
C VAL A 68 8.46 19.43 13.95
N LEU A 69 8.01 18.74 14.99
CA LEU A 69 8.13 19.17 16.38
C LEU A 69 8.97 18.18 17.21
N ASP A 70 9.58 18.69 18.27
CA ASP A 70 10.19 17.88 19.32
C ASP A 70 9.15 17.41 20.37
N ASP A 71 9.64 16.74 21.42
CA ASP A 71 8.83 16.22 22.54
C ASP A 71 8.21 17.32 23.43
N ARG A 72 8.64 18.57 23.26
CA ARG A 72 8.13 19.77 23.94
C ARG A 72 7.22 20.62 23.03
N LEU A 73 6.81 20.06 21.89
CA LEU A 73 6.02 20.73 20.85
C LEU A 73 6.70 21.97 20.26
N GLN A 74 8.03 22.07 20.31
CA GLN A 74 8.79 23.14 19.67
C GLN A 74 9.21 22.75 18.25
N PRO A 75 9.24 23.67 17.27
CA PRO A 75 9.63 23.34 15.91
C PRO A 75 11.12 23.02 15.86
N VAL A 76 11.47 21.89 15.29
CA VAL A 76 12.88 21.51 15.13
C VAL A 76 13.54 22.33 14.01
N PRO A 77 14.85 22.61 14.08
CA PRO A 77 15.58 23.28 12.99
C PRO A 77 15.54 22.48 11.68
N PRO A 78 15.68 23.13 10.50
CA PRO A 78 15.87 22.42 9.24
C PRO A 78 17.05 21.44 9.32
N GLY A 79 16.84 20.22 8.82
CA GLY A 79 17.84 19.14 8.90
C GLY A 79 17.75 18.29 10.17
N VAL A 80 16.91 18.63 11.14
CA VAL A 80 16.67 17.82 12.34
C VAL A 80 15.39 17.01 12.18
N THR A 81 15.43 15.74 12.58
CA THR A 81 14.26 14.85 12.58
C THR A 81 13.40 15.13 13.81
N GLY A 82 12.09 15.23 13.62
CA GLY A 82 11.10 15.34 14.68
C GLY A 82 9.80 14.63 14.32
N GLU A 83 8.81 14.70 15.20
CA GLU A 83 7.48 14.14 14.95
C GLU A 83 6.65 15.10 14.11
N MET A 84 5.91 14.57 13.14
CA MET A 84 5.10 15.36 12.23
C MET A 84 3.69 15.59 12.80
N TYR A 85 3.26 16.85 12.78
CA TYR A 85 1.92 17.27 13.18
C TYR A 85 1.24 17.99 12.02
N VAL A 86 -0.07 17.79 11.88
CA VAL A 86 -0.86 18.36 10.78
C VAL A 86 -2.00 19.20 11.34
N ALA A 87 -2.14 20.44 10.87
CA ALA A 87 -3.24 21.34 11.23
C ALA A 87 -3.92 21.90 9.98
N GLY A 88 -5.13 22.46 10.13
CA GLY A 88 -5.90 23.04 9.02
C GLY A 88 -7.18 22.26 8.73
N GLU A 89 -7.84 22.59 7.62
CA GLU A 89 -9.21 22.13 7.34
C GLU A 89 -9.34 20.63 7.06
N GLY A 90 -8.26 19.98 6.62
CA GLY A 90 -8.26 18.53 6.37
C GLY A 90 -8.16 17.68 7.64
N VAL A 91 -7.96 18.27 8.83
CA VAL A 91 -7.92 17.51 10.10
C VAL A 91 -9.32 17.01 10.46
N ALA A 92 -9.45 15.70 10.64
CA ALA A 92 -10.71 15.05 10.99
C ALA A 92 -11.29 15.53 12.33
N LEU A 93 -12.59 15.29 12.53
CA LEU A 93 -13.26 15.66 13.77
C LEU A 93 -12.76 14.87 14.99
N GLY A 94 -12.38 13.61 14.78
CA GLY A 94 -11.91 12.68 15.79
C GLY A 94 -12.22 11.23 15.43
N TYR A 95 -12.01 10.33 16.39
CA TYR A 95 -12.41 8.92 16.27
C TYR A 95 -13.84 8.73 16.79
N LEU A 96 -14.67 8.02 16.02
CA LEU A 96 -16.08 7.80 16.35
C LEU A 96 -16.22 7.04 17.67
N GLY A 97 -16.96 7.61 18.64
CA GLY A 97 -17.21 7.00 19.94
C GLY A 97 -15.99 6.83 20.84
N ARG A 98 -14.85 7.45 20.49
CA ARG A 98 -13.56 7.28 21.19
C ARG A 98 -12.96 8.63 21.60
N PRO A 99 -13.57 9.35 22.58
CA PRO A 99 -13.06 10.64 23.05
C PRO A 99 -11.68 10.52 23.72
N ASP A 100 -11.42 9.39 24.37
CA ASP A 100 -10.13 9.01 24.97
C ASP A 100 -9.00 9.04 23.93
N LEU A 101 -9.19 8.33 22.82
CA LEU A 101 -8.19 8.26 21.75
C LEU A 101 -8.14 9.58 20.96
N THR A 102 -9.29 10.24 20.79
CA THR A 102 -9.35 11.53 20.10
C THR A 102 -8.53 12.58 20.85
N ALA A 103 -8.64 12.67 22.18
CA ALA A 103 -7.93 13.67 22.97
C ALA A 103 -6.41 13.49 22.96
N THR A 104 -5.91 12.25 22.76
CA THR A 104 -4.47 11.98 22.73
C THR A 104 -3.83 12.22 21.36
N ARG A 105 -4.61 12.14 20.27
CA ARG A 105 -4.11 12.34 18.89
C ARG A 105 -4.50 13.69 18.27
N PHE A 106 -5.65 14.27 18.61
CA PHE A 106 -6.13 15.56 18.12
C PHE A 106 -5.91 16.63 19.20
N VAL A 107 -4.67 17.09 19.33
CA VAL A 107 -4.21 17.98 20.40
C VAL A 107 -4.39 19.46 20.05
N ALA A 108 -4.29 20.36 21.03
CA ALA A 108 -4.33 21.79 20.78
C ALA A 108 -3.14 22.24 19.91
N ASP A 109 -3.38 23.15 18.96
CA ASP A 109 -2.33 23.75 18.12
C ASP A 109 -1.80 25.03 18.79
N PRO A 110 -0.58 25.02 19.38
CA PRO A 110 -0.02 26.21 20.04
C PRO A 110 0.35 27.32 19.03
N TYR A 111 0.50 26.99 17.74
CA TYR A 111 0.87 27.91 16.67
C TYR A 111 -0.34 28.50 15.94
N ALA A 112 -1.54 28.05 16.26
CA ALA A 112 -2.79 28.46 15.61
C ALA A 112 -2.98 29.98 15.51
N HIS A 113 -2.49 30.72 16.52
CA HIS A 113 -2.57 32.17 16.58
C HIS A 113 -1.78 32.88 15.46
N LEU A 114 -0.70 32.27 14.95
CA LEU A 114 0.08 32.79 13.83
C LEU A 114 -0.70 32.76 12.51
N PHE A 115 -1.80 32.00 12.46
CA PHE A 115 -2.62 31.77 11.28
C PHE A 115 -4.07 32.25 11.45
N GLY A 116 -4.34 33.06 12.48
CA GLY A 116 -5.70 33.57 12.75
C GLY A 116 -6.71 32.49 13.18
N ALA A 117 -6.24 31.30 13.59
CA ALA A 117 -7.07 30.13 13.87
C ALA A 117 -7.12 29.77 15.37
N ARG A 118 -7.07 30.76 16.27
CA ARG A 118 -6.97 30.54 17.74
C ARG A 118 -7.96 29.48 18.23
N GLY A 119 -7.47 28.53 19.03
CA GLY A 119 -8.27 27.41 19.54
C GLY A 119 -8.40 26.23 18.58
N SER A 120 -7.74 26.26 17.41
CA SER A 120 -7.70 25.10 16.52
C SER A 120 -6.89 23.93 17.10
N ARG A 121 -7.13 22.75 16.54
CA ARG A 121 -6.42 21.51 16.85
C ARG A 121 -5.40 21.17 15.77
N MET A 122 -4.44 20.34 16.13
CA MET A 122 -3.54 19.65 15.22
C MET A 122 -3.59 18.15 15.49
N TYR A 123 -3.38 17.35 14.45
CA TYR A 123 -3.28 15.91 14.53
C TYR A 123 -1.82 15.48 14.70
N ARG A 124 -1.56 14.67 15.73
CA ARG A 124 -0.28 14.03 16.04
C ARG A 124 -0.12 12.74 15.24
N SER A 125 0.62 12.79 14.13
CA SER A 125 0.68 11.68 13.17
C SER A 125 1.35 10.41 13.70
N GLY A 126 2.27 10.54 14.65
CA GLY A 126 3.21 9.48 15.02
C GLY A 126 4.28 9.20 13.96
N ASP A 127 4.32 9.95 12.86
CA ASP A 127 5.33 9.82 11.82
C ASP A 127 6.52 10.73 12.10
N LEU A 128 7.73 10.23 11.81
CA LEU A 128 8.97 10.99 11.89
C LEU A 128 9.27 11.62 10.53
N ALA A 129 9.56 12.91 10.55
CA ALA A 129 9.90 13.66 9.35
C ALA A 129 11.06 14.63 9.61
N ARG A 130 11.68 15.08 8.52
CA ARG A 130 12.71 16.11 8.54
C ARG A 130 12.39 17.15 7.48
N ARG A 131 12.42 18.42 7.86
CA ARG A 131 12.31 19.53 6.92
C ARG A 131 13.70 19.89 6.39
N ARG A 132 13.88 19.88 5.07
CA ARG A 132 15.11 20.32 4.42
C ARG A 132 15.22 21.84 4.39
N ALA A 133 16.41 22.34 4.08
CA ALA A 133 16.67 23.78 3.93
C ALA A 133 15.85 24.42 2.80
N ASP A 134 15.48 23.65 1.78
CA ASP A 134 14.61 24.09 0.67
C ASP A 134 13.11 24.07 1.02
N GLY A 135 12.76 23.68 2.26
CA GLY A 135 11.39 23.60 2.74
C GLY A 135 10.68 22.27 2.46
N THR A 136 11.26 21.36 1.66
CA THR A 136 10.69 20.04 1.41
C THR A 136 10.77 19.13 2.65
N LEU A 137 9.85 18.18 2.74
CA LEU A 137 9.78 17.20 3.81
C LEU A 137 10.28 15.83 3.34
N GLU A 138 11.07 15.20 4.20
CA GLU A 138 11.48 13.80 4.09
C GLU A 138 10.79 12.99 5.18
N TYR A 139 10.28 11.82 4.81
CA TYR A 139 9.70 10.84 5.72
C TYR A 139 10.77 9.86 6.22
N PHE A 140 10.78 9.61 7.53
CA PHE A 140 11.78 8.78 8.23
C PHE A 140 11.18 7.56 8.96
N GLY A 141 9.90 7.27 8.73
CA GLY A 141 9.22 6.15 9.39
C GLY A 141 8.30 6.62 10.50
N ARG A 142 8.02 5.72 11.45
CA ARG A 142 7.13 5.97 12.58
C ARG A 142 7.89 6.05 13.89
N ALA A 143 7.40 6.88 14.80
CA ALA A 143 7.83 6.94 16.18
C ALA A 143 7.19 5.85 17.05
N ASP A 144 6.03 5.32 16.62
CA ASP A 144 5.32 4.22 17.28
C ASP A 144 5.47 2.88 16.53
N HIS A 145 4.82 1.82 17.04
CA HIS A 145 4.94 0.45 16.51
C HIS A 145 4.04 0.17 15.29
N GLN A 146 3.35 1.19 14.77
CA GLN A 146 2.49 1.01 13.62
C GLN A 146 3.31 0.77 12.36
N VAL A 147 2.83 -0.10 11.48
CA VAL A 147 3.55 -0.51 10.28
C VAL A 147 2.70 -0.35 9.02
N LYS A 148 3.38 -0.23 7.89
CA LYS A 148 2.77 -0.25 6.55
C LYS A 148 3.27 -1.47 5.81
N ILE A 149 2.34 -2.34 5.43
CA ILE A 149 2.63 -3.57 4.70
C ILE A 149 1.68 -3.63 3.51
N ARG A 150 2.23 -3.60 2.28
CA ARG A 150 1.46 -3.73 1.03
C ARG A 150 0.33 -2.70 0.92
N GLY A 151 0.57 -1.49 1.39
CA GLY A 151 -0.37 -0.37 1.39
C GLY A 151 -1.35 -0.35 2.56
N PHE A 152 -1.37 -1.41 3.39
CA PHE A 152 -2.22 -1.47 4.57
C PHE A 152 -1.51 -0.86 5.77
N ARG A 153 -2.23 0.00 6.49
CA ARG A 153 -1.82 0.57 7.76
C ARG A 153 -2.25 -0.40 8.87
N ILE A 154 -1.29 -1.04 9.52
CA ILE A 154 -1.53 -2.14 10.45
C ILE A 154 -1.04 -1.74 11.84
N GLU A 155 -1.94 -1.83 12.81
CA GLU A 155 -1.63 -1.66 14.23
C GLU A 155 -1.23 -3.03 14.80
N LEU A 156 0.07 -3.22 15.08
CA LEU A 156 0.55 -4.52 15.59
C LEU A 156 -0.13 -4.90 16.91
N GLY A 157 -0.44 -3.91 17.75
CA GLY A 157 -1.14 -4.12 19.02
C GLY A 157 -2.55 -4.70 18.88
N GLU A 158 -3.23 -4.47 17.75
CA GLU A 158 -4.55 -5.08 17.49
C GLU A 158 -4.41 -6.59 17.26
N ILE A 159 -3.35 -6.99 16.56
CA ILE A 159 -3.03 -8.39 16.32
C ILE A 159 -2.53 -9.07 17.60
N GLU A 160 -1.73 -8.37 18.40
CA GLU A 160 -1.30 -8.83 19.73
C GLU A 160 -2.51 -9.07 20.64
N ALA A 161 -3.48 -8.15 20.66
CA ALA A 161 -4.71 -8.29 21.43
C ALA A 161 -5.57 -9.48 20.94
N ALA A 162 -5.67 -9.69 19.62
CA ALA A 162 -6.39 -10.83 19.07
C ALA A 162 -5.73 -12.17 19.44
N LEU A 163 -4.40 -12.26 19.41
CA LEU A 163 -3.67 -13.45 19.88
C LEU A 163 -3.87 -13.68 21.37
N ALA A 164 -3.73 -12.63 22.19
CA ALA A 164 -3.88 -12.70 23.64
C ALA A 164 -5.32 -12.97 24.10
N ALA A 165 -6.32 -12.77 23.23
CA ALA A 165 -7.71 -13.12 23.51
C ALA A 165 -7.98 -14.63 23.42
N HIS A 166 -7.06 -15.42 22.84
CA HIS A 166 -7.20 -16.87 22.80
C HIS A 166 -6.91 -17.48 24.19
N PRO A 167 -7.76 -18.38 24.73
CA PRO A 167 -7.60 -18.93 26.09
C PRO A 167 -6.25 -19.61 26.35
N ASP A 168 -5.66 -20.19 25.31
CA ASP A 168 -4.37 -20.90 25.38
C ASP A 168 -3.14 -19.97 25.32
N VAL A 169 -3.31 -18.64 25.25
CA VAL A 169 -2.21 -17.68 25.14
C VAL A 169 -2.11 -16.85 26.42
N ALA A 170 -0.94 -16.88 27.06
CA ALA A 170 -0.63 -16.05 28.23
C ALA A 170 -0.06 -14.69 27.86
N ASP A 171 0.73 -14.61 26.78
CA ASP A 171 1.37 -13.38 26.32
C ASP A 171 1.61 -13.45 24.80
N ALA A 172 1.60 -12.31 24.13
CA ALA A 172 1.79 -12.25 22.68
C ALA A 172 2.54 -10.98 22.24
N ALA A 173 3.36 -11.12 21.21
CA ALA A 173 4.01 -10.02 20.53
C ALA A 173 3.94 -10.23 19.01
N VAL A 174 3.74 -9.15 18.25
CA VAL A 174 3.71 -9.21 16.79
C VAL A 174 4.77 -8.30 16.23
N VAL A 175 5.52 -8.79 15.24
CA VAL A 175 6.53 -7.99 14.56
C VAL A 175 6.40 -8.14 13.05
N VAL A 176 6.92 -7.13 12.35
CA VAL A 176 7.19 -7.25 10.92
C VAL A 176 8.59 -7.80 10.76
N ARG A 177 8.69 -8.92 10.04
CA ARG A 177 9.97 -9.46 9.57
C ARG A 177 10.17 -9.22 8.09
N GLU A 178 11.43 -9.08 7.74
CA GLU A 178 11.94 -8.97 6.38
C GLU A 178 13.21 -9.83 6.29
N ASP A 179 13.03 -11.15 6.30
CA ASP A 179 14.15 -12.10 6.24
C ASP A 179 14.75 -12.14 4.81
N THR A 180 13.93 -11.82 3.80
CA THR A 180 14.34 -11.57 2.40
C THR A 180 14.07 -10.10 2.06
N PRO A 181 15.03 -9.35 1.47
CA PRO A 181 14.83 -7.94 1.11
C PRO A 181 13.58 -7.71 0.25
N GLY A 182 12.72 -6.79 0.69
CA GLY A 182 11.45 -6.44 0.06
C GLY A 182 10.26 -7.33 0.45
N ASP A 183 10.46 -8.44 1.17
CA ASP A 183 9.37 -9.31 1.63
C ASP A 183 9.06 -9.11 3.10
N LYS A 184 8.20 -8.11 3.37
CA LYS A 184 7.69 -7.83 4.71
C LYS A 184 6.50 -8.72 5.03
N ARG A 185 6.57 -9.43 6.16
CA ARG A 185 5.51 -10.30 6.68
C ARG A 185 5.29 -10.10 8.18
N LEU A 186 4.04 -10.30 8.60
CA LEU A 186 3.66 -10.32 10.01
C LEU A 186 3.99 -11.68 10.61
N VAL A 187 4.68 -11.67 11.76
CA VAL A 187 4.95 -12.88 12.55
C VAL A 187 4.45 -12.65 13.96
N GLY A 188 3.57 -13.53 14.43
CA GLY A 188 3.10 -13.56 15.81
C GLY A 188 3.98 -14.46 16.65
N TYR A 189 4.30 -14.02 17.86
CA TYR A 189 4.95 -14.82 18.89
C TYR A 189 3.99 -14.95 20.04
N ALA A 190 3.71 -16.18 20.47
CA ALA A 190 2.79 -16.45 21.55
C ALA A 190 3.47 -17.29 22.64
N VAL A 191 3.17 -16.97 23.89
CA VAL A 191 3.55 -17.76 25.06
C VAL A 191 2.33 -18.58 25.49
N PRO A 192 2.41 -19.93 25.51
CA PRO A 192 1.27 -20.75 25.93
C PRO A 192 0.87 -20.49 27.38
N ALA A 193 -0.44 -20.52 27.65
CA ALA A 193 -0.94 -20.55 29.02
C ALA A 193 -0.58 -21.88 29.73
N PRO A 194 -0.48 -21.90 31.07
CA PRO A 194 -0.19 -23.13 31.79
C PRO A 194 -1.21 -24.24 31.48
N GLY A 195 -0.74 -25.37 30.94
CA GLY A 195 -1.59 -26.51 30.55
C GLY A 195 -2.26 -26.36 29.18
N ALA A 196 -1.94 -25.32 28.41
CA ALA A 196 -2.44 -25.12 27.07
C ALA A 196 -1.95 -26.21 26.10
N SER A 197 -2.82 -26.61 25.18
CA SER A 197 -2.51 -27.52 24.08
C SER A 197 -2.71 -26.90 22.70
N GLY A 198 -3.02 -25.60 22.64
CA GLY A 198 -3.29 -24.87 21.41
C GLY A 198 -2.12 -24.91 20.43
N THR A 199 -2.44 -25.24 19.18
CA THR A 199 -1.48 -25.29 18.08
C THR A 199 -1.30 -23.92 17.42
N THR A 200 -0.17 -23.70 16.75
CA THR A 200 0.07 -22.47 15.98
C THR A 200 -0.97 -22.24 14.89
N VAL A 201 -1.53 -23.32 14.32
CA VAL A 201 -2.62 -23.30 13.34
C VAL A 201 -3.89 -22.75 13.96
N GLU A 202 -4.32 -23.28 15.12
CA GLU A 202 -5.52 -22.82 15.83
C GLU A 202 -5.43 -21.34 16.23
N LEU A 203 -4.26 -20.89 16.68
CA LEU A 203 -4.03 -19.48 17.01
C LEU A 203 -4.15 -18.58 15.78
N ARG A 204 -3.61 -19.02 14.64
CA ARG A 204 -3.70 -18.27 13.39
C ARG A 204 -5.14 -18.25 12.85
N GLU A 205 -5.86 -19.36 12.94
CA GLU A 205 -7.29 -19.42 12.58
C GLU A 205 -8.14 -18.53 13.49
N HIS A 206 -7.83 -18.48 14.79
CA HIS A 206 -8.47 -17.55 15.71
C HIS A 206 -8.29 -16.11 15.27
N CYS A 207 -7.07 -15.70 14.91
CA CYS A 207 -6.81 -14.38 14.32
C CYS A 207 -7.61 -14.17 13.03
N ALA A 208 -7.67 -15.16 12.14
CA ALA A 208 -8.40 -15.05 10.88
C ALA A 208 -9.92 -14.86 11.05
N ARG A 209 -10.51 -15.33 12.16
CA ARG A 209 -11.93 -15.10 12.49
C ARG A 209 -12.22 -13.70 13.02
N HIS A 210 -11.23 -13.01 13.59
CA HIS A 210 -11.43 -11.72 14.30
C HIS A 210 -10.76 -10.54 13.59
N LEU A 211 -9.81 -10.80 12.70
CA LEU A 211 -9.03 -9.77 12.02
C LEU A 211 -9.27 -9.80 10.51
N PRO A 212 -9.16 -8.65 9.83
CA PRO A 212 -9.04 -8.62 8.37
C PRO A 212 -7.88 -9.49 7.89
N VAL A 213 -8.03 -10.11 6.72
CA VAL A 213 -7.05 -11.06 6.14
C VAL A 213 -5.61 -10.53 6.08
N HIS A 214 -5.42 -9.23 5.87
CA HIS A 214 -4.10 -8.60 5.77
C HIS A 214 -3.41 -8.35 7.13
N MET A 215 -4.15 -8.49 8.24
CA MET A 215 -3.64 -8.38 9.61
C MET A 215 -3.38 -9.76 10.24
N VAL A 216 -3.82 -10.85 9.60
CA VAL A 216 -3.54 -12.20 10.07
C VAL A 216 -2.04 -12.48 9.94
N PRO A 217 -1.34 -12.91 11.03
CA PRO A 217 0.06 -13.29 10.96
C PRO A 217 0.30 -14.36 9.88
N ALA A 218 1.37 -14.21 9.11
CA ALA A 218 1.78 -15.22 8.14
C ALA A 218 2.27 -16.49 8.84
N ALA A 219 2.85 -16.35 10.04
CA ALA A 219 3.26 -17.45 10.90
C ALA A 219 3.05 -17.07 12.37
N VAL A 220 2.83 -18.08 13.20
CA VAL A 220 2.83 -17.99 14.66
C VAL A 220 3.93 -18.88 15.22
N VAL A 221 4.74 -18.36 16.14
CA VAL A 221 5.83 -19.09 16.79
C VAL A 221 5.55 -19.15 18.29
N LEU A 222 5.54 -20.36 18.85
CA LEU A 222 5.41 -20.55 20.29
C LEU A 222 6.77 -20.35 20.97
N LEU A 223 6.77 -19.59 22.07
CA LEU A 223 7.93 -19.35 22.91
C LEU A 223 7.61 -19.69 24.37
N ASP A 224 8.60 -20.14 25.12
CA ASP A 224 8.45 -20.32 26.58
C ASP A 224 8.25 -18.97 27.28
N ARG A 225 8.83 -17.90 26.73
CA ARG A 225 8.73 -16.52 27.22
C ARG A 225 9.13 -15.53 26.14
N LEU A 226 8.58 -14.31 26.19
CA LEU A 226 9.05 -13.22 25.34
C LEU A 226 10.46 -12.75 25.78
N PRO A 227 11.40 -12.56 24.83
CA PRO A 227 12.72 -12.02 25.14
C PRO A 227 12.59 -10.53 25.46
N LEU A 228 13.13 -10.11 26.60
CA LEU A 228 13.11 -8.72 27.05
C LEU A 228 14.55 -8.19 27.17
N THR A 229 14.75 -6.93 26.80
CA THR A 229 15.95 -6.15 27.10
C THR A 229 16.11 -5.92 28.60
N GLY A 230 17.29 -5.49 29.06
CA GLY A 230 17.53 -5.13 30.46
C GLY A 230 16.58 -4.06 31.03
N ASN A 231 15.89 -3.32 30.16
CA ASN A 231 14.89 -2.30 30.53
C ASN A 231 13.44 -2.83 30.49
N GLY A 232 13.24 -4.15 30.37
CA GLY A 232 11.91 -4.77 30.34
C GLY A 232 11.11 -4.58 29.05
N LYS A 233 11.72 -4.02 27.99
CA LYS A 233 11.09 -3.91 26.65
C LYS A 233 11.38 -5.15 25.81
N LEU A 234 10.46 -5.53 24.91
CA LEU A 234 10.66 -6.62 23.95
C LEU A 234 11.98 -6.47 23.16
N ASP A 235 12.84 -7.47 23.22
CA ASP A 235 14.03 -7.57 22.40
C ASP A 235 13.69 -8.23 21.06
N ARG A 236 13.35 -7.39 20.09
CA ARG A 236 12.98 -7.83 18.74
C ARG A 236 14.11 -8.56 18.01
N LYS A 237 15.37 -8.30 18.36
CA LYS A 237 16.52 -8.95 17.71
C LYS A 237 16.71 -10.38 18.21
N ALA A 238 16.29 -10.66 19.44
CA ALA A 238 16.36 -11.98 20.05
C ALA A 238 15.20 -12.91 19.66
N LEU A 239 14.16 -12.40 18.98
CA LEU A 239 13.07 -13.22 18.49
C LEU A 239 13.59 -14.20 17.40
N PRO A 240 13.21 -15.49 17.43
CA PRO A 240 13.62 -16.45 16.41
C PRO A 240 12.84 -16.24 15.10
N ALA A 241 13.44 -16.60 13.97
CA ALA A 241 12.73 -16.62 12.69
C ALA A 241 11.67 -17.75 12.68
N PRO A 242 10.48 -17.52 12.09
CA PRO A 242 9.52 -18.59 11.86
C PRO A 242 10.15 -19.63 10.91
N GLY A 243 10.11 -20.91 11.29
CA GLY A 243 10.71 -21.98 10.50
C GLY A 243 12.15 -22.37 10.87
N ALA A 244 12.63 -22.07 12.08
CA ALA A 244 13.72 -22.90 12.63
C ALA A 244 13.24 -24.37 12.59
N PRO A 245 13.89 -25.26 11.83
CA PRO A 245 13.25 -26.47 11.33
C PRO A 245 13.03 -27.46 12.47
N ALA A 246 11.82 -27.48 13.02
CA ALA A 246 11.23 -28.72 13.47
C ALA A 246 10.85 -29.49 12.19
N ALA A 247 11.82 -30.19 11.60
CA ALA A 247 11.68 -31.09 10.45
C ALA A 247 10.78 -30.57 9.30
N ALA A 248 11.37 -29.80 8.38
CA ALA A 248 10.75 -29.56 7.07
C ALA A 248 10.42 -30.90 6.38
N GLY A 249 9.17 -31.08 5.95
CA GLY A 249 8.74 -32.18 5.07
C GLY A 249 8.09 -33.40 5.74
N GLY A 250 7.45 -33.23 6.90
CA GLY A 250 6.74 -34.31 7.60
C GLY A 250 5.24 -34.42 7.29
N GLY A 251 4.67 -33.49 6.52
CA GLY A 251 3.25 -33.52 6.15
C GLY A 251 2.85 -34.83 5.48
N ARG A 252 1.59 -35.22 5.66
CA ARG A 252 1.03 -36.44 5.05
C ARG A 252 1.33 -36.48 3.55
N ALA A 253 1.72 -37.66 3.05
CA ALA A 253 1.88 -37.87 1.60
C ALA A 253 0.57 -37.60 0.83
N PRO A 254 0.66 -37.07 -0.41
CA PRO A 254 -0.50 -36.89 -1.25
C PRO A 254 -1.21 -38.23 -1.50
N ARG A 255 -2.55 -38.22 -1.53
CA ARG A 255 -3.43 -39.38 -1.73
C ARG A 255 -4.06 -39.39 -3.12
N THR A 256 -4.12 -38.24 -3.78
CA THR A 256 -4.73 -38.09 -5.11
C THR A 256 -3.68 -37.59 -6.11
N PRO A 257 -3.83 -37.90 -7.41
CA PRO A 257 -2.97 -37.32 -8.44
C PRO A 257 -3.02 -35.78 -8.47
N ARG A 258 -4.14 -35.19 -8.03
CA ARG A 258 -4.28 -33.73 -7.91
C ARG A 258 -3.47 -33.19 -6.73
N GLU A 259 -3.53 -33.82 -5.56
CA GLU A 259 -2.67 -33.48 -4.41
C GLU A 259 -1.18 -33.60 -4.80
N GLU A 260 -0.77 -34.63 -5.56
CA GLU A 260 0.62 -34.77 -6.03
C GLU A 260 1.07 -33.57 -6.88
N GLN A 261 0.26 -33.18 -7.86
CA GLN A 261 0.55 -32.02 -8.71
C GLN A 261 0.54 -30.71 -7.92
N LEU A 262 -0.39 -30.54 -6.98
CA LEU A 262 -0.43 -29.37 -6.10
C LEU A 262 0.80 -29.29 -5.20
N CYS A 263 1.27 -30.41 -4.65
CA CYS A 263 2.50 -30.45 -3.85
C CYS A 263 3.72 -29.96 -4.66
N VAL A 264 3.83 -30.38 -5.93
CA VAL A 264 4.91 -29.90 -6.83
C VAL A 264 4.79 -28.40 -7.08
N ILE A 265 3.58 -27.90 -7.37
CA ILE A 265 3.35 -26.47 -7.59
C ILE A 265 3.69 -25.64 -6.34
N PHE A 266 3.32 -26.12 -5.14
CA PHE A 266 3.67 -25.46 -3.88
C PHE A 266 5.18 -25.40 -3.68
N ALA A 267 5.87 -26.54 -3.85
CA ALA A 267 7.32 -26.62 -3.74
C ALA A 267 8.03 -25.65 -4.70
N ASP A 268 7.59 -25.60 -5.96
CA ASP A 268 8.14 -24.70 -6.99
C ASP A 268 7.88 -23.21 -6.72
N VAL A 269 6.80 -22.86 -6.03
CA VAL A 269 6.49 -21.47 -5.67
C VAL A 269 7.30 -21.05 -4.45
N LEU A 270 7.45 -21.95 -3.48
CA LEU A 270 8.14 -21.69 -2.22
C LEU A 270 9.66 -21.87 -2.32
N GLY A 271 10.15 -22.52 -3.39
CA GLY A 271 11.57 -22.85 -3.56
C GLY A 271 12.04 -23.96 -2.62
N LEU A 272 11.17 -24.92 -2.31
CA LEU A 272 11.43 -26.05 -1.42
C LEU A 272 11.63 -27.34 -2.23
N GLU A 273 12.35 -28.32 -1.67
CA GLU A 273 12.55 -29.62 -2.31
C GLU A 273 11.27 -30.47 -2.30
N ARG A 274 10.54 -30.45 -1.18
CA ARG A 274 9.28 -31.20 -0.99
C ARG A 274 8.32 -30.43 -0.08
N VAL A 275 7.03 -30.62 -0.36
CA VAL A 275 5.89 -30.12 0.42
C VAL A 275 4.89 -31.27 0.56
N GLY A 276 4.41 -31.53 1.78
CA GLY A 276 3.37 -32.51 2.09
C GLY A 276 1.96 -31.95 1.94
N ALA A 277 0.96 -32.83 1.90
CA ALA A 277 -0.42 -32.45 1.62
C ALA A 277 -1.05 -31.53 2.69
N GLU A 278 -0.62 -31.68 3.94
CA GLU A 278 -1.10 -30.88 5.08
C GLU A 278 -0.15 -29.73 5.43
N ASP A 279 0.95 -29.57 4.69
CA ASP A 279 1.89 -28.50 4.97
C ASP A 279 1.25 -27.16 4.58
N ASN A 280 1.24 -26.23 5.53
CA ASN A 280 0.63 -24.92 5.35
C ASN A 280 1.57 -24.01 4.54
N PHE A 281 1.05 -23.49 3.43
CA PHE A 281 1.77 -22.62 2.50
C PHE A 281 2.47 -21.45 3.21
N PHE A 282 1.81 -20.83 4.20
CA PHE A 282 2.34 -19.64 4.86
C PHE A 282 3.35 -19.98 5.97
N ASP A 283 3.17 -21.12 6.64
CA ASP A 283 4.13 -21.61 7.63
C ASP A 283 5.45 -22.01 6.95
N LEU A 284 5.36 -22.49 5.71
CA LEU A 284 6.50 -22.76 4.83
C LEU A 284 7.14 -21.49 4.21
N GLY A 285 6.68 -20.31 4.59
CA GLY A 285 7.23 -19.03 4.13
C GLY A 285 6.48 -18.37 2.97
N GLY A 286 5.34 -18.92 2.55
CA GLY A 286 4.46 -18.32 1.57
C GLY A 286 3.86 -16.97 2.03
N HIS A 287 3.54 -16.11 1.06
CA HIS A 287 2.97 -14.78 1.31
C HIS A 287 2.10 -14.33 0.13
N SER A 288 1.37 -13.20 0.22
CA SER A 288 0.36 -12.81 -0.79
C SER A 288 0.87 -12.80 -2.23
N LEU A 289 2.09 -12.30 -2.50
CA LEU A 289 2.64 -12.31 -3.87
C LEU A 289 2.96 -13.73 -4.35
N LEU A 290 3.49 -14.59 -3.48
CA LEU A 290 3.66 -16.01 -3.80
C LEU A 290 2.30 -16.71 -3.93
N ALA A 291 1.29 -16.32 -3.15
CA ALA A 291 -0.08 -16.82 -3.27
C ALA A 291 -0.73 -16.42 -4.60
N VAL A 292 -0.46 -15.20 -5.11
CA VAL A 292 -0.88 -14.80 -6.47
C VAL A 292 -0.20 -15.67 -7.52
N ARG A 293 1.10 -15.94 -7.37
CA ARG A 293 1.83 -16.83 -8.28
C ARG A 293 1.33 -18.27 -8.20
N LEU A 294 1.01 -18.73 -6.99
CA LEU A 294 0.43 -20.04 -6.73
C LEU A 294 -0.92 -20.17 -7.43
N ALA A 295 -1.84 -19.24 -7.17
CA ALA A 295 -3.15 -19.17 -7.81
C ALA A 295 -3.03 -19.22 -9.35
N ALA A 296 -2.14 -18.40 -9.93
CA ALA A 296 -1.90 -18.39 -11.37
C ALA A 296 -1.36 -19.72 -11.91
N ARG A 297 -0.47 -20.41 -11.17
CA ARG A 297 0.05 -21.72 -11.57
C ARG A 297 -0.99 -22.83 -11.42
N VAL A 298 -1.80 -22.80 -10.37
CA VAL A 298 -2.91 -23.74 -10.17
C VAL A 298 -3.94 -23.58 -11.29
N GLN A 299 -4.32 -22.34 -11.63
CA GLN A 299 -5.18 -22.04 -12.78
C GLN A 299 -4.60 -22.54 -14.10
N ALA A 300 -3.29 -22.39 -14.32
CA ALA A 300 -2.63 -22.88 -15.53
C ALA A 300 -2.58 -24.42 -15.60
N ALA A 301 -2.45 -25.10 -14.46
CA ALA A 301 -2.35 -26.55 -14.40
C ALA A 301 -3.71 -27.25 -14.48
N PHE A 302 -4.75 -26.71 -13.83
CA PHE A 302 -6.04 -27.38 -13.66
C PHE A 302 -7.20 -26.72 -14.41
N GLY A 303 -7.03 -25.51 -14.93
CA GLY A 303 -8.10 -24.78 -15.60
C GLY A 303 -9.13 -24.13 -14.67
N THR A 304 -8.96 -24.22 -13.34
CA THR A 304 -9.87 -23.64 -12.34
C THR A 304 -9.38 -22.28 -11.83
N ASP A 305 -10.30 -21.32 -11.68
CA ASP A 305 -9.97 -19.99 -11.15
C ASP A 305 -9.87 -20.02 -9.64
N VAL A 306 -8.64 -19.99 -9.14
CA VAL A 306 -8.36 -19.95 -7.71
C VAL A 306 -8.13 -18.51 -7.32
N SER A 307 -9.07 -17.94 -6.58
CA SER A 307 -8.89 -16.61 -6.01
C SER A 307 -7.75 -16.62 -4.98
N ILE A 308 -7.08 -15.48 -4.83
CA ILE A 308 -6.12 -15.32 -3.73
C ILE A 308 -6.77 -15.55 -2.36
N GLY A 309 -8.04 -15.18 -2.19
CA GLY A 309 -8.80 -15.41 -0.96
C GLY A 309 -8.90 -16.89 -0.62
N THR A 310 -9.10 -17.73 -1.63
CA THR A 310 -9.15 -19.19 -1.48
C THR A 310 -7.84 -19.75 -0.95
N VAL A 311 -6.69 -19.29 -1.44
CA VAL A 311 -5.37 -19.70 -0.93
C VAL A 311 -5.18 -19.31 0.55
N PHE A 312 -5.72 -18.16 0.96
CA PHE A 312 -5.66 -17.73 2.36
C PHE A 312 -6.58 -18.52 3.28
N GLN A 313 -7.75 -18.93 2.79
CA GLN A 313 -8.74 -19.72 3.54
C GLN A 313 -8.36 -21.21 3.61
N SER A 314 -7.79 -21.73 2.53
CA SER A 314 -7.38 -23.13 2.37
C SER A 314 -5.88 -23.20 2.06
N PRO A 315 -5.02 -22.95 3.07
CA PRO A 315 -3.58 -22.77 2.87
C PRO A 315 -2.79 -24.07 2.73
N THR A 316 -3.42 -25.25 2.82
CA THR A 316 -2.77 -26.55 2.63
C THR A 316 -3.16 -27.13 1.28
N VAL A 317 -2.34 -28.04 0.75
CA VAL A 317 -2.67 -28.74 -0.50
C VAL A 317 -3.97 -29.52 -0.37
N ALA A 318 -4.19 -30.23 0.75
CA ALA A 318 -5.41 -31.00 1.00
C ALA A 318 -6.66 -30.12 1.08
N ALA A 319 -6.58 -28.98 1.78
CA ALA A 319 -7.70 -28.05 1.89
C ALA A 319 -8.00 -27.37 0.54
N LEU A 320 -6.97 -27.06 -0.24
CA LEU A 320 -7.14 -26.47 -1.56
C LEU A 320 -7.72 -27.49 -2.55
N ASP A 321 -7.28 -28.74 -2.51
CA ASP A 321 -7.83 -29.85 -3.32
C ASP A 321 -9.32 -30.06 -3.04
N ALA A 322 -9.71 -30.03 -1.75
CA ALA A 322 -11.11 -30.16 -1.35
C ALA A 322 -12.01 -29.03 -1.90
N VAL A 323 -11.51 -27.78 -1.94
CA VAL A 323 -12.25 -26.67 -2.55
C VAL A 323 -12.36 -26.83 -4.07
N LEU A 324 -11.28 -27.29 -4.71
CA LEU A 324 -11.26 -27.53 -6.16
C LEU A 324 -12.18 -28.69 -6.59
N ASP A 325 -12.42 -29.67 -5.73
CA ASP A 325 -13.40 -30.73 -5.98
C ASP A 325 -14.84 -30.25 -5.80
N ALA A 326 -15.10 -29.34 -4.84
CA ALA A 326 -16.43 -28.76 -4.65
C ALA A 326 -16.89 -27.90 -5.85
N ASP A 327 -15.97 -27.16 -6.48
CA ASP A 327 -16.26 -26.38 -7.70
C ASP A 327 -16.49 -27.26 -8.94
N ARG A 328 -16.21 -28.57 -8.85
CA ARG A 328 -16.37 -29.55 -9.94
C ARG A 328 -17.71 -30.30 -9.90
N GLU A 329 -18.50 -30.15 -8.84
CA GLU A 329 -19.92 -30.49 -8.88
C GLU A 329 -20.63 -29.42 -9.72
N ASP A 330 -20.39 -29.44 -11.03
CA ASP A 330 -21.28 -28.83 -12.02
C ASP A 330 -22.69 -29.38 -11.75
N ASP A 331 -23.54 -28.59 -11.09
CA ASP A 331 -24.96 -28.89 -11.01
C ASP A 331 -25.48 -28.91 -12.46
N PRO A 332 -25.93 -30.06 -13.01
CA PRO A 332 -26.48 -30.12 -14.36
C PRO A 332 -27.74 -29.26 -14.53
N LEU A 333 -28.24 -28.62 -13.47
CA LEU A 333 -29.31 -27.63 -13.48
C LEU A 333 -28.85 -26.17 -13.72
N ASP A 334 -27.55 -25.88 -13.79
CA ASP A 334 -27.02 -24.52 -14.02
C ASP A 334 -27.07 -24.08 -15.51
N VAL A 335 -28.19 -24.36 -16.17
CA VAL A 335 -28.51 -23.91 -17.54
C VAL A 335 -28.90 -22.42 -17.55
N LEU A 336 -29.08 -21.80 -16.38
CA LEU A 336 -29.49 -20.41 -16.22
C LEU A 336 -28.36 -19.57 -15.61
N LEU A 337 -27.58 -18.88 -16.46
CA LEU A 337 -26.60 -17.91 -16.00
C LEU A 337 -27.29 -16.59 -15.57
N PRO A 338 -27.31 -16.23 -14.27
CA PRO A 338 -27.97 -15.02 -13.81
C PRO A 338 -27.11 -13.79 -14.14
N LEU A 339 -27.35 -13.16 -15.29
CA LEU A 339 -26.65 -11.92 -15.66
C LEU A 339 -27.02 -10.74 -14.75
N ARG A 340 -28.26 -10.72 -14.22
CA ARG A 340 -28.72 -9.74 -13.24
C ARG A 340 -29.82 -10.37 -12.36
N PRO A 341 -29.48 -10.90 -11.18
CA PRO A 341 -30.41 -11.69 -10.36
C PRO A 341 -31.54 -10.87 -9.73
N ALA A 342 -31.39 -9.55 -9.62
CA ALA A 342 -32.41 -8.65 -9.09
C ALA A 342 -32.67 -7.45 -10.00
N GLY A 343 -33.95 -7.13 -10.19
CA GLY A 343 -34.42 -5.98 -10.95
C GLY A 343 -35.92 -5.78 -10.79
N THR A 344 -36.39 -4.54 -10.93
CA THR A 344 -37.81 -4.17 -10.86
C THR A 344 -38.55 -4.33 -12.18
N ALA A 345 -37.84 -4.67 -13.25
CA ALA A 345 -38.39 -4.90 -14.58
C ALA A 345 -38.69 -6.40 -14.81
N PRO A 346 -39.58 -6.74 -15.77
CA PRO A 346 -39.86 -8.12 -16.12
C PRO A 346 -38.58 -8.88 -16.51
N ARG A 347 -38.49 -10.14 -16.09
CA ARG A 347 -37.34 -11.00 -16.40
C ARG A 347 -37.17 -11.13 -17.91
N CYS A 348 -35.96 -10.88 -18.41
CA CYS A 348 -35.59 -11.14 -19.79
C CYS A 348 -34.70 -12.39 -19.86
N THR A 349 -35.13 -13.39 -20.60
CA THR A 349 -34.32 -14.56 -20.94
C THR A 349 -33.63 -14.33 -22.28
N ALA A 350 -32.32 -14.56 -22.33
CA ALA A 350 -31.52 -14.54 -23.54
C ALA A 350 -30.94 -15.94 -23.76
N CYS A 351 -31.13 -16.50 -24.96
CA CYS A 351 -30.51 -17.77 -25.33
C CYS A 351 -29.17 -17.50 -26.03
N THR A 352 -28.17 -18.35 -25.77
CA THR A 352 -26.88 -18.29 -26.48
C THR A 352 -27.08 -18.58 -27.97
N PRO A 353 -26.48 -17.79 -28.89
CA PRO A 353 -26.46 -18.16 -30.30
C PRO A 353 -25.66 -19.45 -30.53
N ARG A 354 -25.89 -20.11 -31.68
CA ARG A 354 -25.42 -21.47 -32.05
C ARG A 354 -23.89 -21.70 -32.01
N ALA A 355 -23.08 -20.75 -31.57
CA ALA A 355 -21.68 -20.94 -31.26
C ALA A 355 -21.23 -19.99 -30.14
N GLY A 356 -20.91 -20.55 -28.98
CA GLY A 356 -20.04 -19.92 -27.98
C GLY A 356 -20.72 -19.08 -26.89
N SER A 357 -20.20 -19.23 -25.67
CA SER A 357 -20.51 -18.59 -24.38
C SER A 357 -21.33 -17.28 -24.37
N ALA A 358 -22.19 -17.15 -23.36
CA ALA A 358 -23.11 -16.03 -23.13
C ALA A 358 -22.45 -14.64 -22.94
N GLY A 359 -21.12 -14.53 -22.95
CA GLY A 359 -20.36 -13.30 -22.70
C GLY A 359 -20.49 -12.21 -23.77
N ALA A 360 -21.09 -12.49 -24.92
CA ALA A 360 -21.21 -11.52 -26.03
C ALA A 360 -22.67 -11.26 -26.43
N THR A 361 -23.51 -10.77 -25.52
CA THR A 361 -24.82 -10.23 -25.90
C THR A 361 -24.77 -8.71 -26.07
N ARG A 362 -24.85 -8.28 -27.33
CA ARG A 362 -25.04 -6.87 -27.69
C ARG A 362 -26.53 -6.55 -27.54
N ALA A 363 -26.91 -6.01 -26.38
CA ALA A 363 -28.28 -5.56 -26.14
C ALA A 363 -28.59 -4.35 -27.03
N SER A 364 -29.27 -4.55 -28.15
CA SER A 364 -29.94 -3.45 -28.85
C SER A 364 -31.13 -3.01 -27.99
N SER A 365 -31.19 -1.72 -27.69
CA SER A 365 -32.34 -1.05 -27.07
C SER A 365 -33.52 -1.12 -28.04
N GLY A 366 -34.19 -2.27 -28.08
CA GLY A 366 -35.37 -2.53 -28.88
C GLY A 366 -36.33 -3.36 -28.04
N THR A 367 -37.54 -2.84 -27.91
CA THR A 367 -38.69 -3.39 -27.18
C THR A 367 -38.72 -4.92 -27.18
N CYS A 368 -38.76 -5.52 -25.99
CA CYS A 368 -38.83 -6.97 -25.78
C CYS A 368 -40.06 -7.55 -26.51
N ARG A 369 -39.87 -8.09 -27.72
CA ARG A 369 -40.91 -8.85 -28.42
C ARG A 369 -40.94 -10.26 -27.85
N ARG A 370 -42.05 -10.60 -27.18
CA ARG A 370 -42.43 -11.98 -26.88
C ARG A 370 -42.74 -12.69 -28.20
N THR A 371 -41.78 -13.45 -28.73
CA THR A 371 -41.96 -14.73 -29.45
C THR A 371 -40.65 -15.15 -30.13
N CYS A 372 -40.21 -16.39 -29.89
CA CYS A 372 -39.25 -17.08 -30.76
C CYS A 372 -39.91 -17.30 -32.14
N PRO A 373 -39.32 -16.89 -33.27
CA PRO A 373 -39.80 -17.31 -34.57
C PRO A 373 -39.27 -18.71 -34.88
N SER A 374 -40.19 -19.64 -35.09
CA SER A 374 -39.94 -20.93 -35.71
C SER A 374 -39.35 -20.74 -37.12
N THR A 375 -38.41 -21.61 -37.45
CA THR A 375 -37.73 -21.76 -38.74
C THR A 375 -38.67 -21.67 -39.95
N ALA A 376 -38.43 -20.69 -40.83
CA ALA A 376 -38.83 -20.75 -42.23
C ALA A 376 -37.80 -20.01 -43.09
N SER A 377 -37.03 -20.80 -43.82
CA SER A 377 -36.11 -20.41 -44.89
C SER A 377 -36.85 -19.77 -46.08
N ARG A 378 -36.31 -18.69 -46.67
CA ARG A 378 -36.32 -18.39 -48.13
C ARG A 378 -35.47 -17.14 -48.46
N PRO A 379 -35.05 -16.92 -49.73
CA PRO A 379 -33.66 -16.63 -50.07
C PRO A 379 -33.37 -15.15 -50.38
N ARG A 380 -32.07 -14.86 -50.45
CA ARG A 380 -31.47 -13.57 -50.82
C ARG A 380 -31.97 -13.05 -52.18
N ALA A 381 -32.24 -11.74 -52.22
CA ALA A 381 -32.14 -10.93 -53.42
C ALA A 381 -31.30 -9.68 -53.13
N SER A 382 -30.37 -9.39 -54.04
CA SER A 382 -29.32 -8.37 -54.00
C SER A 382 -29.71 -7.14 -54.81
N ALA A 383 -29.49 -5.93 -54.28
CA ALA A 383 -29.04 -4.69 -54.97
C ALA A 383 -29.13 -3.47 -54.01
N PRO A 384 -28.55 -2.29 -54.30
CA PRO A 384 -27.14 -1.97 -54.16
C PRO A 384 -26.89 -0.86 -53.10
N ARG A 385 -25.62 -0.76 -52.65
CA ARG A 385 -25.13 0.21 -51.66
C ARG A 385 -25.14 1.65 -52.20
N ARG A 386 -25.73 2.58 -51.44
CA ARG A 386 -25.42 4.02 -51.48
C ARG A 386 -24.60 4.42 -50.24
N PRO A 387 -23.59 5.30 -50.35
CA PRO A 387 -22.81 5.73 -49.19
C PRO A 387 -23.53 6.85 -48.42
N PRO A 388 -23.43 6.93 -47.08
CA PRO A 388 -23.92 8.09 -46.36
C PRO A 388 -22.84 9.19 -46.30
N ASN A 389 -23.26 10.39 -46.70
CA ASN A 389 -22.52 11.64 -46.53
C ASN A 389 -22.24 11.93 -45.05
N ARG A 390 -21.04 12.43 -44.80
CA ARG A 390 -20.63 13.09 -43.56
C ARG A 390 -21.37 14.43 -43.44
N CYS A 391 -21.99 14.68 -42.28
CA CYS A 391 -22.22 16.04 -41.78
C CYS A 391 -21.86 16.10 -40.28
N PRO A 392 -21.21 17.20 -39.83
CA PRO A 392 -20.70 17.37 -38.47
C PRO A 392 -21.78 17.91 -37.51
N PRO A 393 -21.57 17.85 -36.18
CA PRO A 393 -22.48 18.47 -35.23
C PRO A 393 -22.25 19.99 -35.17
N PRO A 394 -23.31 20.83 -35.14
CA PRO A 394 -23.17 22.21 -34.74
C PRO A 394 -23.28 22.33 -33.21
N TRP A 395 -22.17 22.70 -32.57
CA TRP A 395 -22.22 23.42 -31.31
C TRP A 395 -22.66 24.85 -31.60
N ARG A 396 -23.79 25.28 -31.04
CA ARG A 396 -24.09 26.71 -30.92
C ARG A 396 -24.72 27.02 -29.58
N ASN A 397 -24.01 27.88 -28.85
CA ASN A 397 -24.49 28.65 -27.72
C ASN A 397 -25.81 29.37 -28.06
N SER A 398 -26.71 29.43 -27.08
CA SER A 398 -27.56 30.61 -26.88
C SER A 398 -27.96 30.78 -25.42
N PRO A 399 -28.23 32.03 -25.01
CA PRO A 399 -27.95 32.55 -23.68
C PRO A 399 -29.19 32.53 -22.78
N ARG A 400 -28.97 32.51 -21.47
CA ARG A 400 -30.00 32.89 -20.48
C ARG A 400 -29.55 34.11 -19.69
N THR A 401 -29.95 35.27 -20.17
CA THR A 401 -30.32 36.45 -19.37
C THR A 401 -31.87 36.41 -19.30
N THR A 402 -32.62 36.82 -18.29
CA THR A 402 -32.45 37.63 -17.09
C THR A 402 -33.57 37.23 -16.10
N ARG A 403 -33.32 37.29 -14.79
CA ARG A 403 -34.22 37.96 -13.83
C ARG A 403 -33.45 38.24 -12.55
N ARG A 404 -32.94 39.47 -12.45
CA ARG A 404 -32.26 40.03 -11.29
C ARG A 404 -33.29 40.92 -10.61
N ALA A 405 -33.69 40.57 -9.38
CA ALA A 405 -34.44 41.48 -8.52
C ALA A 405 -33.43 42.24 -7.66
N SER A 406 -33.42 43.56 -7.83
CA SER A 406 -32.69 44.52 -7.02
C SER A 406 -33.51 44.92 -5.79
N ALA A 407 -32.88 45.02 -4.63
CA ALA A 407 -33.29 45.97 -3.61
C ALA A 407 -32.02 46.68 -3.10
N ARG A 408 -31.91 47.96 -3.44
CA ARG A 408 -31.01 48.93 -2.81
C ARG A 408 -31.73 49.50 -1.60
N SER A 409 -31.03 49.64 -0.47
CA SER A 409 -31.23 50.80 0.42
C SER A 409 -29.97 51.02 1.27
N SER A 410 -29.33 52.17 1.05
CA SER A 410 -28.57 52.94 2.05
C SER A 410 -29.02 54.38 1.79
N PRO A 411 -29.11 55.27 2.80
CA PRO A 411 -27.91 55.85 3.41
C PRO A 411 -28.07 56.30 4.87
N THR A 412 -26.96 56.45 5.62
CA THR A 412 -26.47 57.74 6.16
C THR A 412 -25.34 57.53 7.19
N ALA A 413 -24.27 58.31 7.04
CA ALA A 413 -23.28 58.61 8.08
C ALA A 413 -23.71 59.85 8.88
N PRO A 414 -23.03 60.18 9.99
CA PRO A 414 -22.10 61.31 9.87
C PRO A 414 -20.77 61.18 10.65
N THR A 415 -19.73 61.67 9.97
CA THR A 415 -18.55 62.45 10.40
C THR A 415 -18.12 62.58 11.88
N GLY A 416 -16.81 62.41 12.10
CA GLY A 416 -16.04 63.02 13.19
C GLY A 416 -14.53 62.94 12.88
N SER A 417 -13.83 64.08 12.99
CA SER A 417 -12.51 64.40 12.43
C SER A 417 -11.46 64.68 13.53
N SER A 418 -10.16 64.45 13.23
CA SER A 418 -8.92 65.17 13.65
C SER A 418 -7.75 64.16 13.74
N ALA A 419 -6.65 64.24 12.96
CA ALA A 419 -5.62 65.26 12.75
C ALA A 419 -4.49 65.26 13.82
N GLY A 420 -3.24 64.98 13.39
CA GLY A 420 -2.01 65.45 14.07
C GLY A 420 -0.84 64.45 14.26
N PRO A 421 0.30 64.59 13.54
CA PRO A 421 1.58 63.83 13.68
C PRO A 421 2.73 64.73 14.24
N PRO A 422 4.06 64.52 14.00
CA PRO A 422 4.99 63.36 14.08
C PRO A 422 6.32 63.68 14.88
N ALA A 423 7.23 62.71 15.06
CA ALA A 423 8.69 62.94 15.28
C ALA A 423 9.52 61.68 14.91
N ALA A 424 10.38 61.74 13.87
CA ALA A 424 11.85 61.96 13.89
C ALA A 424 12.66 60.67 14.20
N SER A 425 13.40 60.01 13.30
CA SER A 425 14.51 60.34 12.38
C SER A 425 15.89 59.87 12.90
N SER A 426 16.54 58.95 12.16
CA SER A 426 18.00 58.91 11.89
C SER A 426 18.28 57.69 11.00
N ARG A 427 18.35 57.80 9.67
CA ARG A 427 19.55 58.08 8.85
C ARG A 427 20.88 57.55 9.42
N THR A 428 21.44 56.53 8.75
CA THR A 428 22.84 56.57 8.30
C THR A 428 23.00 55.76 7.00
N ARG A 429 23.62 56.43 6.02
CA ARG A 429 24.06 55.92 4.72
C ARG A 429 25.32 55.07 4.89
N SER A 430 25.52 54.08 4.01
CA SER A 430 26.75 53.95 3.22
C SER A 430 26.71 52.74 2.28
N ARG A 431 26.58 53.00 0.98
CA ARG A 431 27.20 52.25 -0.12
C ARG A 431 28.45 53.05 -0.52
N PRO A 432 29.55 52.44 -1.02
CA PRO A 432 29.58 52.16 -2.46
C PRO A 432 30.44 50.96 -2.94
N THR A 433 30.06 50.48 -4.14
CA THR A 433 30.87 49.98 -5.28
C THR A 433 32.16 49.19 -5.08
N SER A 434 32.27 48.00 -5.69
CA SER A 434 32.96 47.76 -6.98
C SER A 434 33.41 46.29 -7.15
N ARG A 435 33.23 45.74 -8.36
CA ARG A 435 33.96 44.57 -8.89
C ARG A 435 35.22 45.09 -9.59
N PRO A 436 36.32 44.30 -9.68
CA PRO A 436 36.60 43.68 -10.99
C PRO A 436 37.28 42.27 -10.97
N ARG A 437 36.96 41.53 -12.03
CA ARG A 437 37.74 40.56 -12.86
C ARG A 437 38.90 39.70 -12.29
N ALA A 438 38.71 38.39 -12.47
CA ALA A 438 39.54 37.40 -13.18
C ALA A 438 41.06 37.29 -12.92
N ARG A 439 41.50 36.07 -12.54
CA ARG A 439 42.77 35.47 -12.97
C ARG A 439 42.64 33.94 -13.08
N ARG A 440 43.19 33.43 -14.18
CA ARG A 440 43.44 32.03 -14.54
C ARG A 440 44.70 31.50 -13.85
N CYS A 441 44.74 30.19 -13.59
CA CYS A 441 45.87 29.25 -13.70
C CYS A 441 45.22 27.85 -13.79
N SER A 442 45.29 27.00 -14.84
CA SER A 442 46.32 26.50 -15.76
C SER A 442 47.30 25.48 -15.16
N SER A 443 47.02 24.19 -15.38
CA SER A 443 47.95 23.08 -15.66
C SER A 443 47.12 21.79 -15.83
N SER A 444 46.81 21.27 -17.03
CA SER A 444 47.61 20.67 -18.10
C SER A 444 48.07 19.22 -17.85
N ARG A 445 47.86 18.39 -18.89
CA ARG A 445 48.36 17.02 -19.17
C ARG A 445 47.50 15.87 -18.60
N SER A 446 47.28 14.73 -19.26
CA SER A 446 47.33 14.24 -20.66
C SER A 446 47.33 12.70 -20.56
N SER A 447 46.34 12.04 -21.17
CA SER A 447 46.43 10.78 -21.94
C SER A 447 47.44 9.66 -21.56
N MET A 448 46.89 8.48 -21.17
CA MET A 448 47.11 7.04 -21.58
C MET A 448 48.48 6.57 -22.18
N PRO A 449 48.92 5.27 -22.10
CA PRO A 449 48.11 4.05 -22.38
C PRO A 449 48.49 2.65 -21.76
N THR A 450 47.57 1.68 -21.94
CA THR A 450 47.66 0.19 -22.20
C THR A 450 48.58 -0.83 -21.44
N ARG A 451 47.91 -1.81 -20.78
CA ARG A 451 48.01 -3.33 -20.80
C ARG A 451 49.34 -4.08 -20.44
N PRO A 452 49.35 -5.44 -20.26
CA PRO A 452 48.69 -6.30 -19.24
C PRO A 452 49.67 -7.37 -18.62
N ARG A 453 49.29 -8.15 -17.59
CA ARG A 453 49.83 -9.53 -17.38
C ARG A 453 49.07 -10.36 -16.34
N ALA A 454 48.94 -11.64 -16.65
CA ALA A 454 48.34 -12.72 -15.88
C ALA A 454 49.33 -13.37 -14.90
N SER A 455 48.83 -14.07 -13.88
CA SER A 455 49.26 -15.44 -13.51
C SER A 455 48.49 -15.97 -12.30
N ALA A 456 48.18 -17.27 -12.38
CA ALA A 456 47.50 -18.10 -11.40
C ALA A 456 48.50 -18.73 -10.42
N THR A 457 48.06 -19.12 -9.21
CA THR A 457 48.52 -20.35 -8.55
C THR A 457 47.58 -20.79 -7.41
N CYS A 458 47.34 -22.10 -7.35
CA CYS A 458 46.48 -22.84 -6.42
C CYS A 458 47.03 -22.91 -4.97
N PRO A 459 46.18 -23.26 -3.98
CA PRO A 459 46.63 -23.80 -2.69
C PRO A 459 46.50 -25.34 -2.64
N SER A 460 47.46 -25.98 -1.96
CA SER A 460 47.46 -27.40 -1.60
C SER A 460 47.75 -27.56 -0.09
N PRO A 461 47.37 -28.69 0.54
CA PRO A 461 46.75 -28.71 1.86
C PRO A 461 47.66 -29.23 2.98
N THR A 462 47.23 -29.06 4.24
CA THR A 462 47.72 -29.85 5.38
C THR A 462 46.61 -30.07 6.39
N THR A 463 46.28 -31.34 6.64
CA THR A 463 45.47 -31.87 7.75
C THR A 463 46.41 -32.56 8.77
N PRO A 464 45.94 -33.25 9.82
CA PRO A 464 45.62 -32.71 11.16
C PRO A 464 46.41 -33.43 12.28
N LYS A 465 46.28 -33.04 13.56
CA LYS A 465 46.56 -33.89 14.76
C LYS A 465 46.07 -33.22 16.08
N PRO A 466 45.94 -33.95 17.22
CA PRO A 466 44.64 -34.27 17.80
C PRO A 466 44.47 -33.87 19.28
N SER A 467 43.24 -34.08 19.78
CA SER A 467 42.84 -34.46 21.15
C SER A 467 43.52 -33.78 22.35
N ASN A 468 42.73 -33.10 23.20
CA ASN A 468 42.62 -33.55 24.59
C ASN A 468 41.32 -33.12 25.28
N ARG A 469 40.88 -34.01 26.18
CA ARG A 469 39.72 -33.92 27.08
C ARG A 469 39.78 -32.71 28.02
N SER A 470 38.62 -32.17 28.38
CA SER A 470 38.05 -32.15 29.74
C SER A 470 36.62 -31.62 29.68
#